data_AF-A0A1M5J2C1-F1
#
_entry.id   AF-A0A1M5J2C1-F1
#
_cell.length_a   1.000
_cell.length_b   1.000
_cell.length_c   1.000
_cell.angle_alpha   90.00
_cell.angle_beta   90.00
_cell.angle_gamma   90.00
#
_symmetry.space_group_name_H-M   'P 1'
#
loop_
_entity.id
_entity.type
_entity.pdbx_description
1 polymer ?
#
loop_
_entity_poly.entity_id
_entity_poly.type
_entity_poly.pdbx_seq_one_letter_code
_entity_poly.pdbx_strand_id
1 'polypeptide(L)'
;MKPSLLDLLDHPAKEKYMKHIHQLETVKVMFHAVKNAQDIDRSTSLHPDNDSYINLSTFIQIYFINSVALLDELKLTSTPHFQQTNTKGLSYIGRAIRNIVAHEGLLLPTHTQGGDREKGKFKFFGIPRKKVLKAILQLSLKDQKILYSRSINHIDNIESAEHFREQVTTETKNIGLFLDEALDIISNEFNNDIIRIVNVMTKHFTNIVPHILDALIQKEKEKDLSEYSKIRSRHSFSTISTKVAEYKNLIEEIKMLN
;
A
#
# COMPACT_ATOMS: atom_id res chain seq x y z
N MET A 1 24.46 -20.93 -29.31
CA MET A 1 24.64 -19.47 -29.49
C MET A 1 24.48 -18.78 -28.14
N LYS A 2 25.32 -17.79 -27.82
CA LYS A 2 25.09 -16.94 -26.62
C LYS A 2 23.94 -16.00 -26.95
N PRO A 3 22.90 -15.89 -26.09
CA PRO A 3 21.81 -14.99 -26.38
C PRO A 3 22.30 -13.54 -26.41
N SER A 4 21.90 -12.82 -27.45
CA SER A 4 22.38 -11.47 -27.76
C SER A 4 21.62 -10.41 -26.94
N LEU A 5 22.04 -9.15 -27.02
CA LEU A 5 21.26 -8.03 -26.46
C LEU A 5 19.94 -7.84 -27.22
N LEU A 6 19.87 -8.26 -28.49
CA LEU A 6 18.68 -8.24 -29.32
C LEU A 6 17.60 -9.19 -28.75
N ASP A 7 18.04 -10.33 -28.22
CA ASP A 7 17.17 -11.32 -27.58
C ASP A 7 16.47 -10.75 -26.33
N LEU A 8 17.01 -9.69 -25.69
CA LEU A 8 16.31 -8.97 -24.63
C LEU A 8 15.25 -7.99 -25.15
N LEU A 9 15.48 -7.42 -26.33
CA LEU A 9 14.61 -6.41 -26.91
C LEU A 9 13.38 -7.03 -27.55
N ASP A 10 13.56 -8.21 -28.17
CA ASP A 10 12.53 -8.90 -28.96
C ASP A 10 11.82 -10.01 -28.19
N HIS A 11 12.21 -10.28 -26.93
CA HIS A 11 11.58 -11.34 -26.15
C HIS A 11 10.10 -11.03 -25.88
N PRO A 12 9.18 -11.98 -26.13
CA PRO A 12 7.74 -11.76 -25.93
C PRO A 12 7.38 -11.43 -24.47
N ALA A 13 8.16 -11.93 -23.52
CA ALA A 13 7.94 -11.68 -22.10
C ALA A 13 8.44 -10.31 -21.60
N LYS A 14 9.13 -9.52 -22.43
CA LYS A 14 9.78 -8.24 -22.03
C LYS A 14 8.80 -7.29 -21.34
N GLU A 15 7.66 -7.02 -21.97
CA GLU A 15 6.69 -6.04 -21.46
C GLU A 15 6.15 -6.45 -20.10
N LYS A 16 5.69 -7.71 -19.99
CA LYS A 16 5.21 -8.29 -18.73
C LYS A 16 6.29 -8.30 -17.65
N TYR A 17 7.52 -8.61 -18.01
CA TYR A 17 8.64 -8.61 -17.06
C TYR A 17 8.98 -7.20 -16.58
N MET A 18 9.03 -6.22 -17.48
CA MET A 18 9.29 -4.82 -17.12
C MET A 18 8.17 -4.23 -16.28
N LYS A 19 6.92 -4.67 -16.45
CA LYS A 19 5.83 -4.34 -15.53
C LYS A 19 6.13 -4.81 -14.10
N HIS A 20 6.63 -6.03 -13.90
CA HIS A 20 7.00 -6.52 -12.58
C HIS A 20 8.23 -5.79 -12.00
N ILE A 21 9.18 -5.38 -12.83
CA ILE A 21 10.28 -4.49 -12.41
C ILE A 21 9.75 -3.13 -11.97
N HIS A 22 8.79 -2.55 -12.67
CA HIS A 22 8.18 -1.28 -12.27
C HIS A 22 7.43 -1.41 -10.93
N GLN A 23 6.71 -2.51 -10.72
CA GLN A 23 6.06 -2.80 -9.43
C GLN A 23 7.08 -2.87 -8.27
N LEU A 24 8.27 -3.40 -8.53
CA LEU A 24 9.39 -3.38 -7.58
C LEU A 24 9.91 -1.95 -7.33
N GLU A 25 10.02 -1.10 -8.35
CA GLU A 25 10.36 0.33 -8.12
C GLU A 25 9.32 1.04 -7.26
N THR A 26 8.04 0.72 -7.43
CA THR A 26 6.97 1.23 -6.55
C THR A 26 7.19 0.83 -5.10
N VAL A 27 7.60 -0.42 -4.82
CA VAL A 27 7.98 -0.87 -3.48
C VAL A 27 9.14 -0.06 -2.91
N LYS A 28 10.15 0.26 -3.74
CA LYS A 28 11.29 1.09 -3.32
C LYS A 28 10.88 2.52 -2.97
N VAL A 29 9.98 3.12 -3.76
CA VAL A 29 9.39 4.44 -3.46
C VAL A 29 8.64 4.41 -2.14
N MET A 30 7.85 3.36 -1.88
CA MET A 30 7.17 3.17 -0.61
C MET A 30 8.15 3.05 0.57
N PHE A 31 9.24 2.30 0.41
CA PHE A 31 10.30 2.19 1.43
C PHE A 31 10.87 3.56 1.79
N HIS A 32 11.30 4.34 0.78
CA HIS A 32 11.86 5.67 1.02
C HIS A 32 10.87 6.61 1.71
N ALA A 33 9.58 6.52 1.36
CA ALA A 33 8.54 7.30 2.02
C ALA A 33 8.39 6.93 3.50
N VAL A 34 8.40 5.63 3.86
CA VAL A 34 8.32 5.21 5.27
C VAL A 34 9.57 5.64 6.04
N LYS A 35 10.76 5.40 5.49
CA LYS A 35 12.02 5.77 6.14
C LYS A 35 12.11 7.26 6.41
N ASN A 36 11.88 8.09 5.39
CA ASN A 36 11.90 9.55 5.55
C ASN A 36 10.82 10.03 6.54
N ALA A 37 9.65 9.38 6.57
CA ALA A 37 8.61 9.69 7.53
C ALA A 37 9.02 9.35 8.97
N GLN A 38 9.67 8.20 9.19
CA GLN A 38 10.23 7.81 10.49
C GLN A 38 11.34 8.76 10.94
N ASP A 39 12.23 9.17 10.04
CA ASP A 39 13.33 10.10 10.33
C ASP A 39 12.79 11.47 10.78
N ILE A 40 11.75 11.98 10.10
CA ILE A 40 11.09 13.23 10.49
C ILE A 40 10.36 13.05 11.83
N ASP A 41 9.58 11.99 12.02
CA ASP A 41 8.80 11.79 13.27
C ASP A 41 9.69 11.63 14.52
N ARG A 42 10.96 11.23 14.35
CA ARG A 42 11.96 11.08 15.43
C ARG A 42 12.82 12.29 15.68
N SER A 43 12.86 13.24 14.75
CA SER A 43 13.80 14.36 14.84
C SER A 43 13.47 15.27 16.01
N THR A 44 14.47 15.48 16.87
CA THR A 44 14.33 16.24 18.10
C THR A 44 14.48 17.75 17.92
N SER A 45 14.77 18.21 16.70
CA SER A 45 15.09 19.61 16.38
C SER A 45 14.09 20.24 15.39
N LEU A 46 12.91 19.65 15.21
CA LEU A 46 11.93 20.14 14.23
C LEU A 46 11.15 21.35 14.73
N HIS A 47 11.49 22.52 14.20
CA HIS A 47 10.64 23.71 14.32
C HIS A 47 9.39 23.58 13.43
N PRO A 48 8.19 24.01 13.90
CA PRO A 48 6.90 23.90 13.19
C PRO A 48 6.85 24.58 11.82
N ASP A 49 7.81 25.45 11.56
CA ASP A 49 7.88 26.31 10.39
C ASP A 49 8.88 25.77 9.34
N ASN A 50 9.49 24.60 9.58
CA ASN A 50 10.40 23.96 8.65
C ASN A 50 9.66 23.16 7.57
N ASP A 51 10.24 23.17 6.37
CA ASP A 51 9.87 22.33 5.20
C ASP A 51 9.63 20.85 5.55
N SER A 52 10.21 20.38 6.65
CA SER A 52 10.02 19.03 7.19
C SER A 52 8.55 18.63 7.41
N TYR A 53 7.67 19.56 7.81
CA TYR A 53 6.24 19.27 8.01
C TYR A 53 5.52 19.01 6.67
N ILE A 54 5.83 19.84 5.66
CA ILE A 54 5.34 19.67 4.28
C ILE A 54 5.89 18.37 3.68
N ASN A 55 7.17 18.09 3.91
CA ASN A 55 7.84 16.89 3.43
C ASN A 55 7.22 15.63 4.05
N LEU A 56 6.91 15.62 5.34
CA LEU A 56 6.24 14.47 5.95
C LEU A 56 4.87 14.21 5.33
N SER A 57 4.04 15.24 5.18
CA SER A 57 2.73 15.09 4.52
C SER A 57 2.89 14.52 3.11
N THR A 58 3.90 14.99 2.38
CA THR A 58 4.25 14.48 1.05
C THR A 58 4.62 13.00 1.09
N PHE A 59 5.49 12.58 2.03
CA PHE A 59 5.86 11.17 2.16
C PHE A 59 4.69 10.28 2.57
N ILE A 60 3.81 10.75 3.46
CA ILE A 60 2.58 10.04 3.83
C ILE A 60 1.70 9.83 2.59
N GLN A 61 1.49 10.87 1.77
CA GLN A 61 0.71 10.75 0.53
C GLN A 61 1.37 9.81 -0.47
N ILE A 62 2.67 9.96 -0.71
CA ILE A 62 3.44 9.10 -1.63
C ILE A 62 3.28 7.64 -1.23
N TYR A 63 3.44 7.32 0.06
CA TYR A 63 3.30 5.96 0.55
C TYR A 63 1.92 5.38 0.25
N PHE A 64 0.84 6.03 0.71
CA PHE A 64 -0.50 5.46 0.59
C PHE A 64 -1.05 5.47 -0.84
N ILE A 65 -0.63 6.43 -1.69
CA ILE A 65 -0.98 6.40 -3.12
C ILE A 65 -0.36 5.17 -3.78
N ASN A 66 0.94 4.97 -3.58
CA ASN A 66 1.68 3.88 -4.21
C ASN A 66 1.26 2.51 -3.66
N SER A 67 0.97 2.40 -2.36
CA SER A 67 0.51 1.14 -1.77
C SER A 67 -0.84 0.71 -2.35
N VAL A 68 -1.79 1.63 -2.51
CA VAL A 68 -3.11 1.33 -3.08
C VAL A 68 -2.99 0.93 -4.54
N ALA A 69 -2.26 1.72 -5.35
CA ALA A 69 -2.05 1.43 -6.76
C ALA A 69 -1.41 0.05 -6.96
N LEU A 70 -0.37 -0.26 -6.18
CA LEU A 70 0.34 -1.54 -6.26
C LEU A 70 -0.57 -2.72 -5.91
N LEU A 71 -1.42 -2.59 -4.88
CA LEU A 71 -2.34 -3.65 -4.50
C LEU A 71 -3.43 -3.89 -5.55
N ASP A 72 -3.99 -2.81 -6.11
CA ASP A 72 -5.00 -2.90 -7.16
C ASP A 72 -4.43 -3.56 -8.42
N GLU A 73 -3.18 -3.22 -8.79
CA GLU A 73 -2.50 -3.80 -9.95
C GLU A 73 -2.19 -5.29 -9.79
N LEU A 74 -1.73 -5.69 -8.61
CA LEU A 74 -1.33 -7.08 -8.37
C LEU A 74 -2.52 -8.01 -8.17
N LYS A 75 -3.73 -7.48 -7.95
CA LYS A 75 -4.97 -8.25 -7.74
C LYS A 75 -4.78 -9.39 -6.73
N LEU A 76 -4.04 -9.15 -5.65
CA LEU A 76 -3.63 -10.16 -4.65
C LEU A 76 -4.79 -10.70 -3.80
N THR A 77 -6.02 -10.33 -4.14
CA THR A 77 -7.25 -10.69 -3.41
C THR A 77 -7.59 -12.18 -3.46
N SER A 78 -6.98 -12.93 -4.38
CA SER A 78 -7.22 -14.37 -4.61
C SER A 78 -6.19 -15.29 -3.94
N THR A 79 -5.16 -14.76 -3.26
CA THR A 79 -4.14 -15.61 -2.62
C THR A 79 -4.51 -15.89 -1.15
N PRO A 80 -4.54 -17.15 -0.69
CA PRO A 80 -4.96 -17.51 0.67
C PRO A 80 -4.19 -16.78 1.78
N HIS A 81 -2.91 -16.47 1.55
CA HIS A 81 -2.08 -15.79 2.54
C HIS A 81 -2.51 -14.31 2.75
N PHE A 82 -3.02 -13.64 1.72
CA PHE A 82 -3.52 -12.26 1.81
C PHE A 82 -4.93 -12.15 2.41
N GLN A 83 -5.67 -13.26 2.41
CA GLN A 83 -6.95 -13.36 3.12
C GLN A 83 -6.77 -13.51 4.63
N GLN A 84 -5.60 -13.97 5.09
CA GLN A 84 -5.32 -14.21 6.51
C GLN A 84 -4.79 -12.97 7.25
N THR A 85 -4.29 -11.96 6.55
CA THR A 85 -3.53 -10.84 7.15
C THR A 85 -4.32 -9.55 7.35
N ASN A 86 -5.67 -9.58 7.37
CA ASN A 86 -6.54 -8.38 7.39
C ASN A 86 -6.08 -7.29 6.39
N THR A 87 -5.44 -7.72 5.30
CA THR A 87 -4.74 -6.80 4.38
C THR A 87 -5.72 -5.88 3.67
N LYS A 88 -6.96 -6.34 3.50
CA LYS A 88 -8.02 -5.56 2.89
C LYS A 88 -8.50 -4.46 3.84
N GLY A 89 -8.72 -4.78 5.12
CA GLY A 89 -8.99 -3.79 6.15
C GLY A 89 -7.87 -2.74 6.29
N LEU A 90 -6.61 -3.19 6.32
CA LEU A 90 -5.43 -2.30 6.37
C LEU A 90 -5.30 -1.40 5.12
N SER A 91 -5.56 -1.94 3.92
CA SER A 91 -5.62 -1.16 2.68
C SER A 91 -6.76 -0.14 2.71
N TYR A 92 -7.91 -0.51 3.26
CA TYR A 92 -9.08 0.37 3.42
C TYR A 92 -8.79 1.55 4.35
N ILE A 93 -8.11 1.29 5.48
CA ILE A 93 -7.59 2.31 6.39
C ILE A 93 -6.61 3.22 5.64
N GLY A 94 -5.69 2.65 4.86
CA GLY A 94 -4.74 3.41 4.04
C GLY A 94 -5.43 4.33 3.03
N ARG A 95 -6.47 3.87 2.33
CA ARG A 95 -7.30 4.69 1.43
C ARG A 95 -8.00 5.82 2.17
N ALA A 96 -8.56 5.54 3.35
CA ALA A 96 -9.22 6.55 4.17
C ALA A 96 -8.24 7.64 4.63
N ILE A 97 -7.06 7.25 5.14
CA ILE A 97 -6.00 8.18 5.54
C ILE A 97 -5.50 8.99 4.35
N ARG A 98 -5.23 8.35 3.20
CA ARG A 98 -4.85 9.05 1.96
C ARG A 98 -5.85 10.15 1.61
N ASN A 99 -7.15 9.85 1.63
CA ASN A 99 -8.18 10.82 1.29
C ASN A 99 -8.21 11.98 2.28
N ILE A 100 -8.07 11.71 3.58
CA ILE A 100 -7.95 12.76 4.60
C ILE A 100 -6.76 13.66 4.29
N VAL A 101 -5.58 13.08 4.06
CA VAL A 101 -4.34 13.85 3.80
C VAL A 101 -4.40 14.61 2.47
N ALA A 102 -5.07 14.07 1.45
CA ALA A 102 -5.22 14.72 0.16
C ALA A 102 -6.25 15.88 0.18
N HIS A 103 -7.31 15.78 0.98
CA HIS A 103 -8.39 16.76 1.01
C HIS A 103 -8.27 17.79 2.14
N GLU A 104 -7.81 17.37 3.33
CA GLU A 104 -7.64 18.26 4.47
C GLU A 104 -6.23 18.90 4.50
N GLY A 105 -5.31 18.43 3.65
CA GLY A 105 -3.94 18.92 3.58
C GLY A 105 -3.05 18.44 4.73
N LEU A 106 -2.13 19.31 5.14
CA LEU A 106 -1.09 19.04 6.13
C LEU A 106 -1.71 18.63 7.47
N LEU A 107 -1.37 17.43 7.92
CA LEU A 107 -1.90 16.85 9.15
C LEU A 107 -1.53 17.72 10.34
N LEU A 108 -2.53 18.11 11.12
CA LEU A 108 -2.34 18.95 12.30
C LEU A 108 -1.39 18.24 13.28
N PRO A 109 -0.35 18.92 13.81
CA PRO A 109 0.44 18.38 14.90
C PRO A 109 -0.49 18.16 16.10
N THR A 110 -0.71 16.91 16.46
CA THR A 110 -1.46 16.57 17.66
C THR A 110 -0.55 16.70 18.88
N HIS A 111 -0.85 17.67 19.74
CA HIS A 111 -0.22 17.79 21.04
C HIS A 111 -0.67 16.63 21.94
N THR A 112 0.17 15.63 22.14
CA THR A 112 -0.02 14.72 23.28
C THR A 112 0.59 15.36 24.52
N GLN A 113 -0.25 15.76 25.47
CA GLN A 113 0.15 16.02 26.86
C GLN A 113 0.55 14.68 27.50
N GLY A 114 1.79 14.25 27.25
CA GLY A 114 2.28 12.95 27.70
C GLY A 114 3.61 12.65 27.06
N GLY A 115 4.52 13.61 27.11
CA GLY A 115 5.90 13.42 26.67
C GLY A 115 6.70 12.77 27.79
N ASP A 116 7.52 11.78 27.41
CA ASP A 116 8.75 11.46 28.11
C ASP A 116 9.47 12.76 28.49
N ARG A 117 9.75 12.96 29.77
CA ARG A 117 10.33 14.21 30.30
C ARG A 117 11.68 14.56 29.68
N GLU A 118 12.38 13.59 29.10
CA GLU A 118 13.70 13.76 28.49
C GLU A 118 13.65 14.27 27.05
N LYS A 119 12.51 14.20 26.37
CA LYS A 119 12.41 14.53 24.95
C LYS A 119 11.98 15.99 24.70
N GLY A 120 11.32 16.68 25.62
CA GLY A 120 10.82 18.05 25.37
C GLY A 120 9.54 18.06 24.53
N LYS A 121 9.03 19.26 24.18
CA LYS A 121 7.69 19.48 23.59
C LYS A 121 7.59 18.98 22.13
N PHE A 122 7.61 17.67 21.89
CA PHE A 122 7.42 17.13 20.55
C PHE A 122 5.96 17.10 20.09
N LYS A 123 5.79 17.47 18.83
CA LYS A 123 4.55 17.50 18.06
C LYS A 123 4.50 16.23 17.21
N PHE A 124 3.60 15.31 17.52
CA PHE A 124 3.44 14.10 16.73
C PHE A 124 2.31 14.25 15.71
N PHE A 125 2.45 13.58 14.57
CA PHE A 125 1.44 13.60 13.51
C PHE A 125 0.41 12.50 13.75
N GLY A 126 -0.82 12.94 13.95
CA GLY A 126 -1.92 12.02 14.23
C GLY A 126 -3.23 12.50 13.64
N ILE A 127 -4.07 11.53 13.30
CA ILE A 127 -5.46 11.80 12.90
C ILE A 127 -6.35 11.37 14.07
N PRO A 128 -7.30 12.21 14.50
CA PRO A 128 -8.33 11.78 15.43
C PRO A 128 -8.99 10.50 14.93
N ARG A 129 -9.05 9.47 15.77
CA ARG A 129 -9.63 8.16 15.43
C ARG A 129 -11.05 8.30 14.86
N LYS A 130 -11.85 9.21 15.43
CA LYS A 130 -13.21 9.53 14.93
C LYS A 130 -13.21 10.03 13.48
N LYS A 131 -12.20 10.80 13.05
CA LYS A 131 -12.08 11.23 11.65
C LYS A 131 -11.75 10.06 10.72
N VAL A 132 -10.84 9.17 11.14
CA VAL A 132 -10.51 7.96 10.36
C VAL A 132 -11.73 7.05 10.23
N LEU A 133 -12.45 6.79 11.33
CA LEU A 133 -13.68 6.00 11.32
C LEU A 133 -14.74 6.60 10.38
N LYS A 134 -14.97 7.91 10.44
CA LYS A 134 -15.89 8.60 9.55
C LYS A 134 -15.46 8.45 8.08
N ALA A 135 -14.17 8.61 7.77
CA ALA A 135 -13.65 8.47 6.42
C ALA A 135 -13.76 7.03 5.89
N ILE A 136 -13.55 6.01 6.74
CA ILE A 136 -13.75 4.59 6.39
C ILE A 136 -15.21 4.32 6.02
N LEU A 137 -16.16 4.80 6.84
CA LEU A 137 -17.59 4.65 6.57
C LEU A 137 -18.01 5.36 5.28
N GLN A 138 -17.52 6.59 5.07
CA GLN A 138 -17.77 7.36 3.85
C GLN A 138 -17.21 6.66 2.61
N LEU A 139 -16.03 6.05 2.72
CA LEU A 139 -15.43 5.28 1.64
C LEU A 139 -16.28 4.06 1.27
N SER A 140 -16.79 3.33 2.28
CA SER A 140 -17.67 2.17 2.08
C SER A 140 -18.95 2.54 1.35
N LEU A 141 -19.61 3.60 1.80
CA LEU A 141 -20.83 4.09 1.15
C LEU A 141 -20.57 4.56 -0.29
N LYS A 142 -19.43 5.20 -0.53
CA LYS A 142 -19.03 5.63 -1.88
C LYS A 142 -18.78 4.44 -2.79
N ASP A 143 -18.04 3.43 -2.33
CA ASP A 143 -17.72 2.23 -3.11
C ASP A 143 -19.02 1.46 -3.45
N GLN A 144 -19.95 1.31 -2.49
CA GLN A 144 -21.29 0.73 -2.73
C GLN A 144 -22.09 1.53 -3.74
N LYS A 145 -22.12 2.87 -3.61
CA LYS A 145 -22.84 3.74 -4.57
C LYS A 145 -22.29 3.57 -5.98
N ILE A 146 -20.96 3.52 -6.15
CA ILE A 146 -20.34 3.32 -7.46
C ILE A 146 -20.71 1.96 -8.04
N LEU A 147 -20.67 0.91 -7.22
CA LEU A 147 -21.04 -0.45 -7.61
C LEU A 147 -22.49 -0.48 -8.14
N TYR A 148 -23.46 0.00 -7.36
CA TYR A 148 -24.86 0.03 -7.78
C TYR A 148 -25.11 0.93 -9.01
N SER A 149 -24.37 2.03 -9.13
CA SER A 149 -24.50 2.91 -10.31
C SER A 149 -24.03 2.21 -11.58
N ARG A 150 -22.91 1.45 -11.51
CA ARG A 150 -22.47 0.58 -12.60
C ARG A 150 -23.50 -0.50 -12.89
N SER A 151 -24.17 -1.00 -11.85
CA SER A 151 -25.21 -2.01 -12.00
C SER A 151 -26.41 -1.57 -12.79
N ILE A 152 -26.89 -0.35 -12.54
CA ILE A 152 -28.04 0.22 -13.24
C ILE A 152 -27.74 0.38 -14.74
N ASN A 153 -26.50 0.72 -15.10
CA ASN A 153 -26.09 0.95 -16.49
C ASN A 153 -25.93 -0.32 -17.34
N HIS A 154 -26.10 -1.52 -16.77
CA HIS A 154 -25.94 -2.82 -17.46
C HIS A 154 -27.24 -3.63 -17.57
N ILE A 155 -28.40 -3.00 -17.32
CA ILE A 155 -29.71 -3.69 -17.26
C ILE A 155 -30.25 -4.15 -18.63
N ASP A 156 -29.60 -3.80 -19.74
CA ASP A 156 -30.18 -3.96 -21.08
C ASP A 156 -30.16 -5.40 -21.64
N ASN A 157 -29.58 -6.41 -20.96
CA ASN A 157 -29.59 -7.81 -21.42
C ASN A 157 -29.86 -8.83 -20.29
N ILE A 158 -30.82 -9.73 -20.48
CA ILE A 158 -31.34 -10.65 -19.43
C ILE A 158 -30.32 -11.72 -19.01
N GLU A 159 -29.59 -12.34 -19.95
CA GLU A 159 -28.56 -13.34 -19.60
C GLU A 159 -27.33 -12.70 -18.93
N SER A 160 -26.97 -11.47 -19.31
CA SER A 160 -25.96 -10.72 -18.57
C SER A 160 -26.44 -10.30 -17.18
N ALA A 161 -27.75 -10.13 -16.98
CA ALA A 161 -28.30 -9.63 -15.73
C ALA A 161 -28.14 -10.61 -14.56
N GLU A 162 -28.21 -11.93 -14.77
CA GLU A 162 -28.01 -12.91 -13.68
C GLU A 162 -26.55 -13.00 -13.24
N HIS A 163 -25.62 -13.19 -14.18
CA HIS A 163 -24.19 -13.22 -13.88
C HIS A 163 -23.72 -11.90 -13.25
N PHE A 164 -24.27 -10.79 -13.74
CA PHE A 164 -23.98 -9.47 -13.22
C PHE A 164 -24.59 -9.24 -11.81
N ARG A 165 -25.81 -9.73 -11.54
CA ARG A 165 -26.40 -9.72 -10.18
C ARG A 165 -25.54 -10.51 -9.19
N GLU A 166 -25.04 -11.67 -9.60
CA GLU A 166 -24.14 -12.48 -8.77
C GLU A 166 -22.81 -11.74 -8.48
N GLN A 167 -22.24 -11.09 -9.50
CA GLN A 167 -21.05 -10.27 -9.35
C GLN A 167 -21.28 -9.10 -8.38
N VAL A 168 -22.37 -8.36 -8.53
CA VAL A 168 -22.73 -7.23 -7.66
C VAL A 168 -22.96 -7.69 -6.22
N THR A 169 -23.62 -8.83 -6.03
CA THR A 169 -23.85 -9.42 -4.70
C THR A 169 -22.52 -9.77 -4.04
N THR A 170 -21.61 -10.39 -4.80
CA THR A 170 -20.28 -10.77 -4.33
C THR A 170 -19.43 -9.55 -4.00
N GLU A 171 -19.41 -8.52 -4.86
CA GLU A 171 -18.68 -7.28 -4.62
C GLU A 171 -19.23 -6.50 -3.42
N THR A 172 -20.55 -6.45 -3.24
CA THR A 172 -21.18 -5.83 -2.07
C THR A 172 -20.76 -6.54 -0.77
N LYS A 173 -20.79 -7.88 -0.76
CA LYS A 173 -20.32 -8.67 0.38
C LYS A 173 -18.85 -8.41 0.68
N ASN A 174 -18.01 -8.31 -0.36
CA ASN A 174 -16.60 -7.96 -0.20
C ASN A 174 -16.41 -6.57 0.43
N ILE A 175 -17.16 -5.56 0.01
CA ILE A 175 -17.09 -4.22 0.62
C ILE A 175 -17.44 -4.29 2.12
N GLY A 176 -18.49 -5.04 2.48
CA GLY A 176 -18.88 -5.27 3.87
C GLY A 176 -17.75 -5.90 4.69
N LEU A 177 -17.14 -6.98 4.18
CA LEU A 177 -16.01 -7.63 4.83
C LEU A 177 -14.82 -6.67 5.04
N PHE A 178 -14.51 -5.82 4.05
CA PHE A 178 -13.36 -4.91 4.17
C PHE A 178 -13.63 -3.82 5.20
N LEU A 179 -14.87 -3.34 5.26
CA LEU A 179 -15.32 -2.41 6.29
C LEU A 179 -15.18 -3.05 7.66
N ASP A 180 -15.68 -4.27 7.85
CA ASP A 180 -15.63 -4.98 9.13
C ASP A 180 -14.19 -5.20 9.60
N GLU A 181 -13.30 -5.68 8.71
CA GLU A 181 -11.87 -5.82 9.00
C GLU A 181 -11.22 -4.47 9.39
N ALA A 182 -11.53 -3.40 8.67
CA ALA A 182 -10.98 -2.07 8.96
C ALA A 182 -11.46 -1.54 10.32
N LEU A 183 -12.73 -1.75 10.65
CA LEU A 183 -13.31 -1.35 11.93
C LEU A 183 -12.72 -2.17 13.08
N ASP A 184 -12.50 -3.47 12.87
CA ASP A 184 -11.87 -4.35 13.85
C ASP A 184 -10.43 -3.90 14.15
N ILE A 185 -9.62 -3.67 13.11
CA ILE A 185 -8.25 -3.16 13.24
C ILE A 185 -8.22 -1.82 13.99
N ILE A 186 -9.07 -0.85 13.60
CA ILE A 186 -9.11 0.45 14.27
C ILE A 186 -9.56 0.33 15.73
N SER A 187 -10.40 -0.66 16.06
CA SER A 187 -10.92 -0.84 17.41
C SER A 187 -9.98 -1.59 18.32
N ASN A 188 -9.30 -2.61 17.81
CA ASN A 188 -8.45 -3.51 18.60
C ASN A 188 -6.97 -3.10 18.58
N GLU A 189 -6.47 -2.60 17.45
CA GLU A 189 -5.04 -2.33 17.27
C GLU A 189 -4.69 -0.84 17.38
N PHE A 190 -5.64 0.06 17.09
CA PHE A 190 -5.46 1.52 17.15
C PHE A 190 -6.44 2.17 18.15
N ASN A 191 -6.53 1.61 19.35
CA ASN A 191 -7.51 1.99 20.38
C ASN A 191 -7.40 3.44 20.90
N ASN A 192 -6.27 4.11 20.66
CA ASN A 192 -6.04 5.50 21.06
C ASN A 192 -6.98 6.49 20.34
N ASP A 193 -7.30 7.61 20.99
CA ASP A 193 -8.09 8.70 20.40
C ASP A 193 -7.41 9.35 19.19
N ILE A 194 -6.08 9.20 19.08
CA ILE A 194 -5.25 9.74 18.03
C ILE A 194 -4.45 8.61 17.40
N ILE A 195 -4.64 8.43 16.10
CA ILE A 195 -3.93 7.43 15.30
C ILE A 195 -2.62 8.05 14.81
N ARG A 196 -1.49 7.48 15.25
CA ARG A 196 -0.14 7.87 14.80
C ARG A 196 0.12 7.30 13.41
N ILE A 197 0.09 8.17 12.41
CA ILE A 197 0.04 7.76 11.00
C ILE A 197 1.32 7.06 10.56
N VAL A 198 2.49 7.54 11.01
CA VAL A 198 3.78 6.91 10.68
C VAL A 198 3.84 5.48 11.23
N ASN A 199 3.27 5.22 12.41
CA ASN A 199 3.16 3.85 12.95
C ASN A 199 2.24 2.98 12.09
N VAL A 200 1.10 3.52 11.63
CA VAL A 200 0.19 2.82 10.70
C VAL A 200 0.91 2.47 9.40
N MET A 201 1.59 3.45 8.79
CA MET A 201 2.37 3.25 7.55
C MET A 201 3.43 2.17 7.73
N THR A 202 4.18 2.24 8.84
CA THR A 202 5.25 1.29 9.11
C THR A 202 4.70 -0.12 9.29
N LYS A 203 3.66 -0.29 10.13
CA LYS A 203 2.99 -1.58 10.34
C LYS A 203 2.42 -2.14 9.04
N HIS A 204 1.75 -1.30 8.25
CA HIS A 204 1.23 -1.68 6.95
C HIS A 204 2.35 -2.16 6.02
N PHE A 205 3.47 -1.42 5.94
CA PHE A 205 4.61 -1.75 5.10
C PHE A 205 5.25 -3.09 5.49
N THR A 206 5.55 -3.28 6.78
CA THR A 206 6.18 -4.50 7.28
C THR A 206 5.30 -5.73 7.14
N ASN A 207 3.98 -5.56 7.16
CA ASN A 207 3.04 -6.67 6.97
C ASN A 207 2.86 -7.01 5.49
N ILE A 208 2.67 -6.02 4.62
CA ILE A 208 2.22 -6.27 3.26
C ILE A 208 3.35 -6.55 2.26
N VAL A 209 4.48 -5.85 2.41
CA VAL A 209 5.55 -5.88 1.42
C VAL A 209 6.22 -7.26 1.31
N PRO A 210 6.47 -8.01 2.41
CA PRO A 210 7.00 -9.38 2.28
C PRO A 210 6.15 -10.25 1.35
N HIS A 211 4.83 -10.17 1.46
CA HIS A 211 3.92 -10.94 0.62
C HIS A 211 3.92 -10.46 -0.84
N ILE A 212 4.04 -9.15 -1.09
CA ILE A 212 4.20 -8.60 -2.44
C ILE A 212 5.48 -9.12 -3.09
N LEU A 213 6.59 -9.06 -2.35
CA LEU A 213 7.89 -9.52 -2.83
C LEU A 213 7.88 -11.01 -3.15
N ASP A 214 7.26 -11.83 -2.29
CA ASP A 214 7.13 -13.26 -2.54
C ASP A 214 6.23 -13.54 -3.76
N ALA A 215 5.13 -12.83 -3.92
CA ALA A 215 4.26 -12.95 -5.10
C ALA A 215 5.03 -12.65 -6.41
N LEU A 216 5.83 -11.58 -6.42
CA LEU A 216 6.65 -11.19 -7.58
C LEU A 216 7.77 -12.20 -7.87
N ILE A 217 8.40 -12.78 -6.85
CA ILE A 217 9.33 -13.90 -7.03
C ILE A 217 8.64 -15.09 -7.71
N GLN A 218 7.41 -15.44 -7.30
CA GLN A 218 6.70 -16.54 -7.93
C GLN A 218 6.39 -16.25 -9.40
N LYS A 219 6.11 -14.99 -9.77
CA LYS A 219 5.94 -14.58 -11.17
C LYS A 219 7.19 -14.81 -12.00
N GLU A 220 8.38 -14.54 -11.47
CA GLU A 220 9.63 -14.78 -12.20
C GLU A 220 9.87 -16.26 -12.53
N LYS A 221 9.27 -17.20 -11.77
CA LYS A 221 9.38 -18.63 -12.04
C LYS A 221 8.50 -19.10 -13.21
N GLU A 222 7.57 -18.28 -13.70
CA GLU A 222 6.80 -18.59 -14.91
C GLU A 222 7.76 -18.75 -16.10
N LYS A 223 7.54 -19.77 -16.95
CA LYS A 223 8.50 -20.24 -17.98
C LYS A 223 9.17 -19.09 -18.76
N ASP A 224 8.35 -18.24 -19.38
CA ASP A 224 8.83 -17.18 -20.27
C ASP A 224 9.52 -16.03 -19.49
N LEU A 225 9.11 -15.78 -18.24
CA LEU A 225 9.73 -14.77 -17.38
C LEU A 225 11.08 -15.26 -16.82
N SER A 226 11.18 -16.55 -16.48
CA SER A 226 12.42 -17.17 -16.03
C SER A 226 13.46 -17.21 -17.15
N GLU A 227 13.04 -17.49 -18.39
CA GLU A 227 13.92 -17.40 -19.56
C GLU A 227 14.44 -15.96 -19.75
N TYR A 228 13.56 -14.97 -19.72
CA TYR A 228 13.94 -13.57 -19.81
C TYR A 228 14.89 -13.13 -18.68
N SER A 229 14.64 -13.58 -17.45
CA SER A 229 15.50 -13.31 -16.29
C SER A 229 16.92 -13.87 -16.47
N LYS A 230 17.07 -15.07 -17.02
CA LYS A 230 18.38 -15.67 -17.34
C LYS A 230 19.13 -14.85 -18.39
N ILE A 231 18.43 -14.36 -19.41
CA ILE A 231 19.04 -13.50 -20.43
C ILE A 231 19.50 -12.17 -19.78
N ARG A 232 18.66 -11.53 -18.96
CA ARG A 232 19.01 -10.30 -18.23
C ARG A 232 20.26 -10.47 -17.35
N SER A 233 20.29 -11.56 -16.58
CA SER A 233 21.40 -11.87 -15.67
C SER A 233 22.73 -12.01 -16.42
N ARG A 234 22.73 -12.64 -17.60
CA ARG A 234 23.92 -12.80 -18.45
C ARG A 234 24.48 -11.47 -18.95
N HIS A 235 23.62 -10.46 -19.08
CA HIS A 235 23.98 -9.10 -19.50
C HIS A 235 24.11 -8.13 -18.32
N SER A 236 24.23 -8.65 -17.08
CA SER A 236 24.39 -7.85 -15.86
C SER A 236 23.24 -6.86 -15.58
N PHE A 237 22.05 -7.10 -16.15
CA PHE A 237 20.86 -6.33 -15.79
C PHE A 237 20.22 -6.90 -14.53
N SER A 238 19.65 -6.01 -13.71
CA SER A 238 18.88 -6.41 -12.53
C SER A 238 17.69 -7.29 -12.93
N THR A 239 17.48 -8.36 -12.17
CA THR A 239 16.33 -9.26 -12.24
C THR A 239 15.35 -9.02 -11.10
N ILE A 240 14.16 -9.63 -11.20
CA ILE A 240 13.16 -9.57 -10.12
C ILE A 240 13.78 -10.14 -8.84
N SER A 241 14.43 -11.32 -8.91
CA SER A 241 15.13 -11.92 -7.78
C SER A 241 16.18 -11.01 -7.16
N THR A 242 17.04 -10.36 -7.95
CA THR A 242 18.08 -9.47 -7.41
C THR A 242 17.48 -8.26 -6.67
N LYS A 243 16.43 -7.65 -7.22
CA LYS A 243 15.74 -6.52 -6.59
C LYS A 243 14.96 -6.94 -5.36
N VAL A 244 14.33 -8.11 -5.38
CA VAL A 244 13.62 -8.61 -4.19
C VAL A 244 14.61 -8.88 -3.05
N ALA A 245 15.79 -9.42 -3.33
CA ALA A 245 16.84 -9.59 -2.33
C ALA A 245 17.30 -8.24 -1.74
N GLU A 246 17.53 -7.22 -2.58
CA GLU A 246 17.81 -5.84 -2.12
C GLU A 246 16.72 -5.35 -1.16
N TYR A 247 15.45 -5.51 -1.52
CA TYR A 247 14.34 -4.94 -0.76
C TYR A 247 13.99 -5.72 0.50
N LYS A 248 14.28 -7.03 0.57
CA LYS A 248 14.16 -7.79 1.82
C LYS A 248 15.08 -7.22 2.91
N ASN A 249 16.29 -6.77 2.54
CA ASN A 249 17.19 -6.10 3.49
C ASN A 249 16.64 -4.74 3.96
N LEU A 250 16.02 -3.97 3.05
CA LEU A 250 15.40 -2.68 3.37
C LEU A 250 14.22 -2.83 4.36
N ILE A 251 13.47 -3.93 4.30
CA ILE A 251 12.39 -4.20 5.26
C ILE A 251 12.96 -4.40 6.67
N GLU A 252 14.07 -5.11 6.81
CA GLU A 252 14.71 -5.31 8.11
C GLU A 252 15.23 -3.99 8.68
N GLU A 253 15.72 -3.08 7.84
CA GLU A 253 16.09 -1.72 8.26
C GLU A 253 14.89 -0.96 8.89
N ILE A 254 13.73 -1.01 8.24
CA ILE A 254 12.50 -0.37 8.76
C ILE A 254 12.06 -0.98 10.10
N LYS A 255 12.20 -2.30 10.26
CA LYS A 255 11.85 -3.00 11.50
C LYS A 255 12.77 -2.64 12.64
N MET A 256 14.08 -2.55 12.40
CA MET A 256 15.07 -2.17 13.43
C MET A 256 14.90 -0.74 13.92
N LEU A 257 14.22 0.09 13.15
CA LEU A 257 13.90 1.44 13.58
C LEU A 257 12.76 1.43 14.62
N ASN A 258 11.75 0.57 14.54
CA ASN A 258 10.61 0.56 15.48
C ASN A 258 10.96 0.06 16.88
#